data_AF-A0A538J7G6-F1
#
_entry.id   AF-A0A538J7G6-F1
#
_cell.length_a   1.000
_cell.length_b   1.000
_cell.length_c   1.000
_cell.angle_alpha   90.00
_cell.angle_beta   90.00
_cell.angle_gamma   90.00
#
_symmetry.space_group_name_H-M   'P 1'
#
loop_
_entity.id
_entity.type
_entity.pdbx_description
1 polymer ?
#
loop_
_entity_poly.entity_id
_entity_poly.type
_entity_poly.pdbx_seq_one_letter_code
_entity_poly.pdbx_strand_id
1 'polypeptide(L)' 'MATGAEAGLWTYPAYRGNGFGAHTTARWANLITDGGRTAFYSTSSENLSSQRVAERLGVPVFAWWWRLERRRS' A
#
# COMPACT_ATOMS: atom_id res chain seq x y z
N MET A 1 18.59 -6.72 -10.66
CA MET A 1 17.73 -6.93 -9.48
C MET A 1 16.60 -5.91 -9.52
N ALA A 2 15.40 -6.25 -9.02
CA ALA A 2 14.29 -5.29 -8.98
C ALA A 2 14.60 -4.14 -8.01
N THR A 3 14.43 -2.89 -8.47
CA THR A 3 14.78 -1.66 -7.73
C THR A 3 13.65 -1.15 -6.84
N GLY A 4 12.42 -1.66 -7.02
CA GLY A 4 11.25 -1.28 -6.24
C GLY A 4 10.50 -2.48 -5.68
N ALA A 5 9.75 -2.27 -4.60
CA ALA A 5 8.84 -3.25 -4.02
C ALA A 5 7.52 -2.58 -3.59
N GLU A 6 6.41 -3.24 -3.90
CA GLU A 6 5.07 -2.83 -3.48
C GLU A 6 4.65 -3.56 -2.21
N ALA A 7 4.03 -2.84 -1.28
CA ALA A 7 3.42 -3.47 -0.11
C ALA A 7 2.03 -4.05 -0.43
N GLY A 8 1.88 -5.36 -0.26
CA GLY A 8 0.60 -6.02 -0.06
C GLY A 8 0.37 -6.30 1.43
N LEU A 9 -0.83 -6.01 1.95
CA LEU A 9 -1.16 -6.32 3.34
C LEU A 9 -2.58 -6.85 3.48
N TRP A 10 -2.79 -7.68 4.49
CA TRP A 10 -4.11 -8.06 4.96
C TRP A 10 -4.11 -8.04 6.48
N THR A 11 -5.16 -7.46 7.07
CA THR A 11 -5.37 -7.47 8.51
C THR A 11 -6.57 -8.37 8.81
N TYR A 12 -6.37 -9.30 9.74
CA TYR A 12 -7.44 -10.18 10.22
C TYR A 12 -8.64 -9.34 10.68
N PRO A 13 -9.88 -9.70 10.28
CA PRO A 13 -11.05 -8.84 10.48
C PRO A 13 -11.23 -8.30 11.89
N ALA A 14 -11.06 -9.15 12.91
CA ALA A 14 -11.24 -8.76 14.32
C ALA A 14 -10.21 -7.73 14.82
N TYR A 15 -9.10 -7.53 14.09
CA TYR A 15 -8.04 -6.58 14.46
C TYR A 15 -8.01 -5.34 13.56
N ARG A 16 -8.95 -5.18 12.62
CA ARG A 16 -9.04 -3.98 11.78
C ARG A 16 -9.41 -2.74 12.59
N GLY A 17 -9.08 -1.56 12.07
CA GLY A 17 -9.34 -0.28 12.75
C GLY A 17 -8.31 0.10 13.83
N ASN A 18 -7.43 -0.82 14.24
CA ASN A 18 -6.42 -0.58 15.28
C ASN A 18 -5.07 -0.06 14.75
N GLY A 19 -4.99 0.33 13.48
CA GLY A 19 -3.75 0.88 12.89
C GLY A 19 -2.66 -0.14 12.54
N PHE A 20 -2.84 -1.45 12.81
CA PHE A 20 -1.85 -2.49 12.51
C PHE A 20 -1.39 -2.50 11.05
N GLY A 21 -2.30 -2.29 10.10
CA GLY A 21 -1.94 -2.23 8.67
C GLY A 21 -0.87 -1.17 8.40
N ALA A 22 -1.06 0.05 8.91
CA ALA A 22 -0.10 1.14 8.71
C ALA A 22 1.22 0.89 9.44
N HIS A 23 1.19 0.42 10.69
CA HIS A 23 2.41 0.13 11.44
C HIS A 23 3.25 -0.98 10.79
N THR A 24 2.60 -2.06 10.36
CA THR A 24 3.29 -3.17 9.68
C THR A 24 3.86 -2.71 8.34
N THR A 25 3.09 -1.94 7.54
CA THR A 25 3.59 -1.42 6.27
C THR A 25 4.77 -0.46 6.45
N ALA A 26 4.73 0.44 7.43
CA ALA A 26 5.85 1.33 7.73
C ALA A 26 7.12 0.55 8.13
N ARG A 27 6.96 -0.45 9.00
CA ARG A 27 8.10 -1.29 9.43
C ARG A 27 8.67 -2.09 8.28
N TRP A 28 7.82 -2.66 7.43
CA TRP A 28 8.23 -3.35 6.22
C TRP A 28 8.96 -2.40 5.26
N ALA A 29 8.43 -1.20 5.04
CA ALA A 29 9.04 -0.22 4.14
C ALA A 29 10.46 0.12 4.58
N ASN A 30 10.68 0.34 5.89
CA ASN A 30 12.02 0.57 6.43
C ASN A 30 12.97 -0.59 6.11
N LEU A 31 12.54 -1.85 6.29
CA LEU A 31 13.38 -3.02 5.95
C LEU A 31 13.70 -3.11 4.45
N ILE A 32 12.76 -2.73 3.59
CA ILE A 32 12.97 -2.71 2.14
C ILE A 32 13.96 -1.61 1.75
N THR A 33 13.82 -0.42 2.33
CA THR A 33 14.70 0.72 2.05
C THR A 33 16.10 0.53 2.61
N ASP A 34 16.23 -0.05 3.80
CA ASP A 34 17.53 -0.42 4.39
C ASP A 34 18.25 -1.47 3.53
N GLY A 35 17.48 -2.33 2.84
CA GLY A 35 17.99 -3.28 1.85
C GLY A 35 18.27 -2.69 0.47
N GLY A 36 18.23 -1.36 0.30
CA GLY A 36 18.58 -0.66 -0.95
C GLY A 36 17.49 -0.64 -2.03
N ARG A 37 16.24 -0.98 -1.69
CA ARG A 37 15.09 -0.94 -2.62
C ARG A 37 14.16 0.22 -2.30
N THR A 38 13.50 0.76 -3.32
CA THR A 38 12.44 1.76 -3.13
C THR A 38 11.13 1.06 -2.74
N ALA A 39 10.60 1.37 -1.56
CA ALA A 39 9.28 0.89 -1.14
C ALA A 39 8.18 1.83 -1.65
N PHE A 40 7.08 1.28 -2.14
CA PHE A 40 5.88 2.06 -2.44
C PHE A 40 4.60 1.32 -2.00
N TYR A 41 3.55 2.10 -1.82
CA TYR A 41 2.22 1.62 -1.45
C TYR A 41 1.21 2.16 -2.46
N SER A 42 0.35 1.28 -2.99
CA SER A 42 -0.70 1.68 -3.91
C SER A 42 -2.07 1.26 -3.38
N THR A 43 -3.10 1.97 -3.84
CA THR A 43 -4.49 1.65 -3.52
C THR A 43 -5.41 2.17 -4.62
N SER A 44 -6.65 1.66 -4.67
CA SER A 44 -7.69 2.16 -5.56
C SER A 44 -8.62 3.13 -4.84
N SER A 45 -9.37 3.92 -5.61
CA SER A 45 -10.42 4.81 -5.11
C SER A 45 -11.55 4.07 -4.35
N GLU A 46 -11.71 2.77 -4.60
CA GLU A 46 -12.75 1.94 -3.96
C GLU A 46 -12.27 1.28 -2.66
N ASN A 47 -10.96 1.25 -2.39
CA ASN A 47 -10.40 0.60 -1.21
C ASN A 47 -10.13 1.60 -0.08
N LEU A 48 -11.21 2.04 0.58
CA LEU A 48 -11.15 3.01 1.69
C LEU A 48 -10.23 2.54 2.84
N SER A 49 -10.16 1.24 3.09
CA SER A 49 -9.28 0.71 4.15
C SER A 49 -7.80 0.96 3.82
N SER A 50 -7.38 0.71 2.59
CA SER A 50 -6.01 0.97 2.14
C SER A 50 -5.73 2.47 1.97
N GLN A 51 -6.72 3.29 1.59
CA GLN A 51 -6.55 4.76 1.59
C GLN A 51 -6.19 5.27 2.99
N ARG A 52 -6.87 4.81 4.03
CA ARG A 52 -6.56 5.14 5.43
C ARG A 52 -5.19 4.65 5.91
N VAL A 53 -4.64 3.62 5.25
CA VAL A 53 -3.25 3.18 5.47
C VAL A 53 -2.31 4.17 4.81
N ALA A 54 -2.53 4.52 3.53
CA ALA A 54 -1.73 5.51 2.82
C ALA A 54 -1.68 6.86 3.53
N GLU A 55 -2.82 7.36 4.01
CA GLU A 55 -2.91 8.59 4.82
C GLU A 55 -2.04 8.51 6.09
N ARG A 56 -2.10 7.38 6.81
CA ARG A 56 -1.30 7.16 8.03
C ARG A 56 0.18 7.01 7.77
N LEU A 57 0.58 6.53 6.59
CA LEU A 57 1.99 6.48 6.20
C LEU A 57 2.56 7.88 5.96
N GLY A 58 1.71 8.90 5.72
CA GLY A 58 2.14 10.29 5.58
C GLY A 58 3.04 10.55 4.37
N VAL A 59 3.00 9.67 3.36
CA VAL A 59 3.83 9.77 2.15
C VAL A 59 3.10 10.52 1.03
N PRO A 60 3.81 11.31 0.21
CA PRO A 60 3.19 12.02 -0.90
C PRO A 60 2.73 11.07 -2.01
N VAL A 61 1.59 11.39 -2.63
CA VAL A 61 1.13 10.71 -3.85
C VAL A 61 2.02 11.12 -5.02
N PHE A 62 2.56 10.14 -5.76
CA PHE A 62 3.44 10.40 -6.90
C PHE A 62 2.85 9.97 -8.25
N ALA A 63 1.88 9.05 -8.27
CA ALA A 63 1.31 8.52 -9.49
C ALA A 63 -0.12 7.98 -9.29
N TRP A 64 -0.82 7.84 -10.41
CA TRP A 64 -2.10 7.16 -10.54
C TRP A 64 -1.97 6.10 -11.62
N TRP A 65 -2.69 4.98 -11.44
CA TRP A 65 -2.77 3.94 -12.46
C TRP A 65 -4.24 3.63 -12.74
N TRP A 66 -4.52 3.14 -13.94
CA TRP A 66 -5.86 2.80 -14.39
C TRP A 66 -5.92 1.34 -14.81
N ARG A 67 -6.98 0.65 -14.36
CA ARG A 67 -7.34 -0.67 -14.90
C ARG A 67 -8.41 -0.47 -15.97
N LEU A 68 -8.07 -0.81 -17.21
CA LEU A 68 -9.03 -0.78 -18.32
C LEU A 68 -9.68 -2.15 -18.45
N GLU A 69 -11.00 -2.20 -18.37
CA GLU A 69 -11.78 -3.41 -18.58
C GLU A 69 -12.57 -3.29 -19.88
N ARG A 70 -12.52 -4.32 -20.73
CA ARG A 70 -13.39 -4.38 -21.90
C ARG A 70 -14.79 -4.76 -21.45
N ARG A 71 -15.76 -3.88 -21.72
CA ARG A 71 -17.18 -4.17 -21.55
C ARG A 71 -17.55 -5.33 -22.47
N ARG A 72 -17.99 -6.46 -21.90
CA ARG A 72 -18.57 -7.56 -22.69
C ARG A 72 -19.98 -7.16 -23.12
N SER A 73 -20.25 -7.30 -24.42
CA SER A 73 -21.54 -7.09 -25.09
C SER A 73 -22.51 -8.20 -24.78
#